data_AF-A0A0A9WFI7-F1
#
_entry.id   AF-A0A0A9WFI7-F1
#
_cell.length_a   1.000
_cell.length_b   1.000
_cell.length_c   1.000
_cell.angle_alpha   90.00
_cell.angle_beta   90.00
_cell.angle_gamma   90.00
#
_symmetry.space_group_name_H-M   'P 1'
#
loop_
_entity.id
_entity.type
_entity.pdbx_description
1 polymer ?
#
loop_
_entity_poly.entity_id
_entity_poly.type
_entity_poly.pdbx_seq_one_letter_code
_entity_poly.pdbx_strand_id
1 'polypeptide(L)'
;INLENKLRKQPALKLEYVNFMTEYLELGHMKVASRPGKYYIPHHPVVKMNGDKLKIRVVFDASCVTNKGSLNDHLMVGNKLQLDIADILLDFRLYEVVFVTDIVKMFRQTMMIPNDCSYQHIFWRFNDTDQIQEYELSTITYGLASSPYLALRVIKQLVDDEGSEYPLASKALTDQIYVDDILTGSHTLEGALELQREL
;
A
#
# COMPACT_ATOMS: atom_id res chain seq x y z
N ILE A 1 2.42 24.59 0.89
CA ILE A 1 2.69 25.60 1.96
C ILE A 1 2.27 25.12 3.36
N ASN A 2 1.14 24.40 3.55
CA ASN A 2 0.75 23.93 4.89
C ASN A 2 1.66 22.79 5.44
N LEU A 3 2.00 21.81 4.59
CA LEU A 3 2.88 20.69 4.98
C LEU A 3 4.26 21.16 5.47
N GLU A 4 4.95 22.00 4.71
CA GLU A 4 6.28 22.49 5.09
C GLU A 4 6.29 23.28 6.40
N ASN A 5 5.27 24.12 6.62
CA ASN A 5 5.13 24.84 7.87
C ASN A 5 4.95 23.89 9.06
N LYS A 6 4.23 22.77 8.87
CA LYS A 6 4.09 21.71 9.88
C LYS A 6 5.42 21.01 10.14
N LEU A 7 6.13 20.60 9.08
CA LEU A 7 7.43 19.92 9.19
C LEU A 7 8.49 20.82 9.83
N ARG A 8 8.49 22.12 9.54
CA ARG A 8 9.40 23.10 10.17
C ARG A 8 9.18 23.24 11.67
N LYS A 9 7.92 23.20 12.11
CA LYS A 9 7.58 23.27 13.55
C LYS A 9 7.85 21.96 14.30
N GLN A 10 7.99 20.84 13.60
CA GLN A 10 8.11 19.50 14.19
C GLN A 10 9.29 18.73 13.56
N PRO A 11 10.52 18.93 14.07
CA PRO A 11 11.71 18.32 13.50
C PRO A 11 11.68 16.78 13.45
N ALA A 12 11.14 16.14 14.49
CA ALA A 12 10.98 14.68 14.52
C ALA A 12 10.04 14.17 13.41
N LEU A 13 8.94 14.89 13.16
CA LEU A 13 8.03 14.57 12.06
C LEU A 13 8.72 14.78 10.70
N LYS A 14 9.50 15.86 10.54
CA LYS A 14 10.27 16.12 9.32
C LYS A 14 11.23 14.96 9.01
N LEU A 15 11.96 14.48 10.02
CA LEU A 15 12.90 13.37 9.86
C LEU A 15 12.21 12.11 9.35
N GLU A 16 11.13 11.69 10.02
CA GLU A 16 10.38 10.50 9.59
C GLU A 16 9.77 10.66 8.19
N TYR A 17 9.33 11.87 7.83
CA TYR A 17 8.78 12.16 6.51
C TYR A 17 9.84 12.07 5.41
N VAL A 18 11.02 12.63 5.67
CA VAL A 18 12.17 12.53 4.78
C VAL A 18 12.58 11.07 4.63
N ASN A 19 12.69 10.31 5.73
CA ASN A 19 13.02 8.88 5.69
C ASN A 19 12.02 8.08 4.84
N PHE A 20 10.72 8.34 5.00
CA PHE A 20 9.69 7.71 4.17
C PHE A 20 9.89 8.01 2.68
N MET A 21 10.11 9.28 2.32
CA MET A 21 10.31 9.68 0.92
C MET A 21 11.62 9.11 0.36
N THR A 22 12.70 9.09 1.14
CA THR A 22 13.97 8.46 0.75
C THR A 22 13.79 6.97 0.48
N GLU A 23 13.14 6.22 1.38
CA GLU A 23 12.84 4.80 1.17
C GLU A 23 12.01 4.58 -0.10
N TYR A 24 11.03 5.46 -0.37
CA TYR A 24 10.21 5.39 -1.58
C TYR A 24 11.04 5.58 -2.87
N LEU A 25 12.04 6.47 -2.84
CA LEU A 25 12.94 6.71 -3.96
C LEU A 25 13.93 5.55 -4.15
N GLU A 26 14.55 5.09 -3.06
CA GLU A 26 15.57 4.03 -3.08
C GLU A 26 15.01 2.68 -3.56
N LEU A 27 13.76 2.38 -3.19
CA LEU A 27 13.06 1.18 -3.66
C LEU A 27 12.53 1.30 -5.10
N GLY A 28 12.74 2.43 -5.78
CA GLY A 28 12.23 2.65 -7.15
C GLY A 28 10.71 2.86 -7.23
N HIS A 29 10.03 2.97 -6.08
CA HIS A 29 8.59 3.19 -6.01
C HIS A 29 8.19 4.61 -6.43
N MET A 30 9.14 5.54 -6.47
CA MET A 30 9.03 6.80 -7.19
C MET A 30 10.36 7.16 -7.86
N LYS A 31 10.31 8.08 -8.81
CA LYS A 31 11.48 8.62 -9.50
C LYS A 31 11.25 10.09 -9.85
N VAL A 32 12.34 10.82 -10.09
CA VAL A 32 12.23 12.19 -10.59
C VAL A 32 11.49 12.17 -11.93
N ALA A 33 10.46 13.01 -12.06
CA ALA A 33 9.64 13.04 -13.27
C ALA A 33 10.45 13.58 -14.46
N SER A 34 10.44 12.86 -15.58
CA SER A 34 11.07 13.29 -16.83
C SER A 34 10.20 14.23 -17.66
N ARG A 35 8.89 14.26 -17.36
CA ARG A 35 7.86 15.05 -18.02
C ARG A 35 6.84 15.52 -16.98
N PRO A 36 6.18 16.66 -17.19
CA PRO A 36 5.11 17.11 -16.32
C PRO A 36 3.98 16.09 -16.21
N GLY A 37 3.51 15.89 -14.99
CA GLY A 37 2.36 15.06 -14.66
C GLY A 37 1.07 15.65 -15.21
N LYS A 38 0.13 14.75 -15.50
CA LYS A 38 -1.25 15.10 -15.86
C LYS A 38 -2.09 15.35 -14.62
N TYR A 39 -1.71 14.78 -13.48
CA TYR A 39 -2.38 14.97 -12.20
C TYR A 39 -1.36 14.90 -11.06
N TYR A 40 -1.55 15.77 -10.06
CA TYR A 40 -0.67 15.90 -8.90
C TYR A 40 -1.44 15.52 -7.64
N ILE A 41 -1.01 14.44 -7.00
CA ILE A 41 -1.65 13.91 -5.80
C ILE A 41 -1.07 14.62 -4.57
N PRO A 42 -1.88 15.36 -3.80
CA PRO A 42 -1.42 15.92 -2.54
C PRO A 42 -1.13 14.79 -1.55
N HIS A 43 -0.14 15.00 -0.69
CA HIS A 43 0.21 14.03 0.33
C HIS A 43 0.38 14.68 1.70
N HIS A 44 0.08 13.92 2.76
CA HIS A 44 0.17 14.41 4.13
C HIS A 44 0.49 13.28 5.13
N PRO A 45 1.11 13.59 6.28
CA PRO A 45 1.41 12.57 7.27
C PRO A 45 0.23 12.35 8.20
N VAL A 46 -0.09 11.08 8.42
CA VAL A 46 -0.85 10.59 9.57
C VAL A 46 0.15 10.12 10.61
N VAL A 47 0.09 10.70 11.81
CA VAL A 47 1.03 10.43 12.89
C VAL A 47 0.39 9.49 13.90
N LYS A 48 1.11 8.43 14.27
CA LYS A 48 0.73 7.50 15.35
C LYS A 48 1.88 7.42 16.34
N MET A 49 1.58 7.62 17.62
CA MET A 49 2.54 7.40 18.70
C MET A 49 2.57 5.90 19.03
N ASN A 50 3.77 5.30 19.04
CA ASN A 50 3.98 3.94 19.51
C ASN A 50 4.93 3.98 20.70
N GLY A 51 4.36 4.12 21.90
CA GLY A 51 5.10 4.54 23.09
C GLY A 51 5.76 5.89 22.85
N ASP A 52 7.08 5.95 23.04
CA ASP A 52 7.88 7.16 22.84
C ASP A 52 8.34 7.37 21.38
N LYS A 53 8.11 6.39 20.50
CA LYS A 53 8.51 6.49 19.09
C LYS A 53 7.39 7.08 18.23
N LEU A 54 7.72 8.11 17.46
CA LEU A 54 6.84 8.69 16.47
C LEU A 54 6.88 7.84 15.21
N LYS A 55 5.75 7.20 14.85
CA LYS A 55 5.59 6.47 13.58
C LYS A 55 4.67 7.28 12.67
N ILE A 56 5.02 7.38 11.40
CA ILE A 56 4.18 8.05 10.41
C ILE A 56 3.69 7.09 9.34
N ARG A 57 2.57 7.45 8.73
CA ARG A 57 2.13 6.97 7.42
C ARG A 57 1.90 8.18 6.55
N VAL A 58 2.57 8.27 5.40
CA VAL A 58 2.28 9.32 4.42
C VAL A 58 1.07 8.87 3.62
N VAL A 59 0.01 9.66 3.56
CA VAL A 59 -1.20 9.36 2.78
C VAL A 59 -1.16 10.17 1.49
N PHE A 60 -1.39 9.50 0.37
CA PHE A 60 -1.59 10.13 -0.94
C PHE A 60 -3.09 10.33 -1.14
N ASP A 61 -3.53 11.59 -1.15
CA ASP A 61 -4.94 11.94 -1.15
C ASP A 61 -5.43 12.21 -2.58
N ALA A 62 -5.81 11.13 -3.27
CA ALA A 62 -6.41 11.20 -4.59
C ALA A 62 -7.91 11.59 -4.57
N SER A 63 -8.49 11.83 -3.39
CA SER A 63 -9.86 12.31 -3.22
C SER A 63 -9.96 13.84 -3.14
N CYS A 64 -8.82 14.53 -3.07
CA CYS A 64 -8.78 15.98 -3.09
C CYS A 64 -9.39 16.53 -4.37
N VAL A 65 -10.48 17.32 -4.22
CA VAL A 65 -11.29 17.81 -5.33
C VAL A 65 -10.62 19.01 -6.00
N THR A 66 -10.50 18.94 -7.32
CA THR A 66 -10.08 20.06 -8.17
C THR A 66 -11.29 20.68 -8.88
N ASN A 67 -11.07 21.70 -9.72
CA ASN A 67 -12.13 22.26 -10.57
C ASN A 67 -12.78 21.25 -11.52
N LYS A 68 -12.14 20.09 -11.76
CA LYS A 68 -12.65 19.02 -12.60
C LYS A 68 -13.07 17.77 -11.81
N GLY A 69 -13.10 17.82 -10.48
CA GLY A 69 -13.28 16.64 -9.63
C GLY A 69 -11.95 16.12 -9.07
N SER A 70 -12.00 15.04 -8.31
CA SER A 70 -10.83 14.33 -7.79
C SER A 70 -10.33 13.28 -8.78
N LEU A 71 -9.11 12.79 -8.60
CA LEU A 71 -8.61 11.66 -9.40
C LEU A 71 -9.48 10.42 -9.21
N ASN A 72 -9.92 10.16 -7.97
CA ASN A 72 -10.78 9.02 -7.66
C ASN A 72 -12.13 9.04 -8.40
N ASP A 73 -12.68 10.21 -8.72
CA ASP A 73 -13.93 10.33 -9.48
C ASP A 73 -13.78 9.86 -10.94
N HIS A 74 -12.55 9.78 -11.44
CA HIS A 74 -12.23 9.41 -12.84
C HIS A 74 -11.68 7.99 -12.97
N LEU A 75 -11.42 7.31 -11.86
CA LEU A 75 -10.85 5.95 -11.87
C LEU A 75 -11.95 4.90 -11.89
N MET A 76 -11.72 3.84 -12.65
CA MET A 76 -12.52 2.62 -12.54
C MET A 76 -12.09 1.85 -11.29
N VAL A 77 -12.94 1.84 -10.28
CA VAL A 77 -12.68 1.19 -8.98
C VAL A 77 -12.46 -0.32 -9.11
N GLY A 78 -13.16 -0.96 -10.05
CA GLY A 78 -13.21 -2.42 -10.16
C GLY A 78 -14.20 -3.04 -9.18
N ASN A 79 -14.33 -4.37 -9.24
CA ASN A 79 -15.26 -5.10 -8.37
C ASN A 79 -14.71 -5.20 -6.95
N LYS A 80 -15.58 -5.26 -5.94
CA LYS A 80 -15.15 -5.53 -4.56
C LYS A 80 -14.67 -6.98 -4.45
N LEU A 81 -13.36 -7.17 -4.38
CA LEU A 81 -12.72 -8.48 -4.17
C LEU A 81 -12.43 -8.79 -2.70
N GLN A 82 -12.52 -7.78 -1.83
CA GLN A 82 -12.26 -7.93 -0.40
C GLN A 82 -13.35 -8.76 0.26
N LEU A 83 -12.92 -9.81 0.95
CA LEU A 83 -13.77 -10.67 1.77
C LEU A 83 -14.31 -9.92 2.99
N ASP A 84 -15.39 -10.43 3.57
CA ASP A 84 -15.89 -9.89 4.82
C ASP A 84 -14.96 -10.29 5.98
N ILE A 85 -14.57 -9.32 6.80
CA ILE A 85 -13.72 -9.57 7.95
C ILE A 85 -14.39 -10.51 8.97
N ALA A 86 -15.72 -10.49 9.06
CA ALA A 86 -16.46 -11.39 9.94
C ALA A 86 -16.31 -12.84 9.51
N ASP A 87 -16.40 -13.12 8.20
CA ASP A 87 -16.24 -14.47 7.64
C ASP A 87 -14.82 -14.98 7.91
N ILE A 88 -13.80 -14.16 7.62
CA ILE A 88 -12.39 -14.51 7.91
C ILE A 88 -12.20 -14.82 9.40
N LEU A 89 -12.74 -13.98 10.30
CA LEU A 89 -12.58 -14.18 11.74
C LEU A 89 -13.34 -15.39 12.28
N LEU A 90 -14.42 -15.81 11.63
CA LEU A 90 -15.14 -17.03 11.97
C LEU A 90 -14.34 -18.26 11.56
N ASP A 91 -13.83 -18.28 10.32
CA ASP A 91 -13.03 -19.39 9.81
C ASP A 91 -11.70 -19.53 10.57
N PHE A 92 -11.07 -18.41 10.91
CA PHE A 92 -9.85 -18.38 11.72
C PHE A 92 -10.01 -19.09 13.08
N ARG A 93 -11.21 -19.08 13.67
CA ARG A 93 -11.50 -19.73 14.96
C ARG A 93 -11.70 -21.25 14.85
N LEU A 94 -11.79 -21.80 13.64
CA LEU A 94 -11.96 -23.23 13.44
C LEU A 94 -10.65 -24.00 13.65
N TYR A 95 -9.50 -23.33 13.58
CA TYR A 95 -8.18 -23.94 13.70
C TYR A 95 -7.74 -24.08 15.16
N GLU A 96 -7.02 -25.17 15.46
CA GLU A 96 -6.41 -25.39 16.78
C GLU A 96 -5.10 -24.59 16.94
N VAL A 97 -4.34 -24.45 15.86
CA VAL A 97 -3.10 -23.69 15.80
C VAL A 97 -3.24 -22.60 14.74
N VAL A 98 -3.06 -21.35 15.15
CA VAL A 98 -3.27 -20.17 14.29
C VAL A 98 -2.04 -19.27 14.25
N PHE A 99 -1.89 -18.54 13.14
CA PHE A 99 -0.93 -17.45 13.01
C PHE A 99 -1.48 -16.34 12.12
N VAL A 100 -0.87 -15.16 12.25
CA VAL A 100 -1.17 -13.98 11.44
C VAL A 100 0.12 -13.52 10.80
N THR A 101 0.07 -13.16 9.52
CA THR A 101 1.19 -12.60 8.77
C THR A 101 0.71 -11.46 7.87
N ASP A 102 1.61 -10.56 7.48
CA ASP A 102 1.32 -9.44 6.58
C ASP A 102 2.15 -9.49 5.29
N ILE A 103 1.54 -9.08 4.18
CA ILE A 103 2.26 -8.84 2.93
C ILE A 103 2.93 -7.46 3.01
N VAL A 104 4.21 -7.48 3.35
CA VAL A 104 5.01 -6.27 3.53
C VAL A 104 4.90 -5.37 2.30
N LYS A 105 4.34 -4.18 2.50
CA LYS A 105 4.16 -3.15 1.47
C LYS A 105 3.32 -3.64 0.26
N MET A 106 2.29 -4.48 0.47
CA MET A 106 1.47 -5.12 -0.57
C MET A 106 1.24 -4.27 -1.84
N PHE A 107 0.68 -3.06 -1.71
CA PHE A 107 0.41 -2.20 -2.88
C PHE A 107 1.68 -1.83 -3.67
N ARG A 108 2.79 -1.61 -2.97
CA ARG A 108 4.06 -1.21 -3.59
C ARG A 108 4.78 -2.38 -4.29
N GLN A 109 4.31 -3.61 -4.10
CA GLN A 109 4.87 -4.79 -4.79
C GLN A 109 4.46 -4.89 -6.26
N THR A 110 3.52 -4.05 -6.72
CA THR A 110 3.06 -4.05 -8.11
C THR A 110 3.42 -2.74 -8.81
N MET A 111 4.15 -2.86 -9.92
CA MET A 111 4.48 -1.74 -10.79
C MET A 111 3.25 -1.30 -11.60
N MET A 112 3.08 0.01 -11.72
CA MET A 112 2.07 0.61 -12.59
C MET A 112 2.56 0.64 -14.03
N ILE A 113 1.61 0.60 -14.96
CA ILE A 113 1.91 0.73 -16.38
C ILE A 113 2.48 2.14 -16.62
N PRO A 114 3.62 2.29 -17.33
CA PRO A 114 4.30 3.59 -17.47
C PRO A 114 3.46 4.74 -18.02
N ASN A 115 2.42 4.44 -18.80
CA ASN A 115 1.50 5.45 -19.32
C ASN A 115 0.57 6.02 -18.24
N ASP A 116 0.18 5.20 -17.27
CA ASP A 116 -0.74 5.58 -16.20
C ASP A 116 -0.02 6.27 -15.04
N CYS A 117 1.29 6.03 -14.89
CA CYS A 117 2.12 6.76 -13.93
C CYS A 117 2.03 8.29 -14.11
N SER A 118 1.72 8.76 -15.33
CA SER A 118 1.52 10.19 -15.61
C SER A 118 0.40 10.87 -14.79
N TYR A 119 -0.50 10.10 -14.16
CA TYR A 119 -1.54 10.61 -13.27
C TYR A 119 -1.20 10.47 -11.78
N GLN A 120 -0.04 9.91 -11.44
CA GLN A 120 0.43 9.71 -10.07
C GLN A 120 1.68 10.55 -9.78
N HIS A 121 1.60 11.86 -9.98
CA HIS A 121 2.73 12.75 -9.69
C HIS A 121 2.59 13.40 -8.32
N ILE A 122 3.71 13.74 -7.68
CA ILE A 122 3.75 14.48 -6.43
C ILE A 122 4.80 15.59 -6.50
N PHE A 123 4.65 16.61 -5.66
CA PHE A 123 5.68 17.62 -5.45
C PHE A 123 6.36 17.41 -4.10
N TRP A 124 7.67 17.27 -4.11
CA TRP A 124 8.47 17.06 -2.91
C TRP A 124 9.83 17.74 -2.99
N ARG A 125 10.39 18.06 -1.83
CA ARG A 125 11.79 18.46 -1.66
C ARG A 125 12.29 18.01 -0.30
N PHE A 126 13.54 17.57 -0.23
CA PHE A 126 14.11 17.01 0.99
C PHE A 126 14.50 18.08 2.00
N ASN A 127 14.99 19.23 1.53
CA ASN A 127 15.23 20.42 2.34
C ASN A 127 14.37 21.59 1.90
N ASP A 128 14.12 22.51 2.83
CA ASP A 128 13.37 23.75 2.61
C ASP A 128 14.14 24.78 1.77
N THR A 129 15.45 24.60 1.64
CA THR A 129 16.32 25.35 0.73
C THR A 129 16.34 24.79 -0.69
N ASP A 130 15.92 23.53 -0.87
CA ASP A 130 15.97 22.88 -2.18
C ASP A 130 14.85 23.41 -3.07
N GLN A 131 15.07 23.35 -4.38
CA GLN A 131 14.02 23.57 -5.36
C GLN A 131 12.97 22.46 -5.22
N ILE A 132 11.68 22.82 -5.32
CA ILE A 132 10.60 21.83 -5.34
C ILE A 132 10.78 20.96 -6.59
N GLN A 133 10.84 19.65 -6.39
CA GLN A 133 10.96 18.67 -7.46
C GLN A 133 9.65 17.93 -7.67
N GLU A 134 9.44 17.50 -8.91
CA GLU A 134 8.34 16.67 -9.31
C GLU A 134 8.78 15.20 -9.35
N TYR A 135 7.98 14.33 -8.74
CA TYR A 135 8.23 12.89 -8.73
C TYR A 135 7.03 12.15 -9.34
N GLU A 136 7.32 11.12 -10.14
CA GLU A 136 6.34 10.18 -10.70
C GLU A 136 6.34 8.92 -9.81
N LEU A 137 5.18 8.50 -9.30
CA LEU A 137 5.02 7.27 -8.53
C LEU A 137 4.89 6.07 -9.49
N SER A 138 5.70 5.04 -9.25
CA SER A 138 5.90 3.90 -10.16
C SER A 138 5.08 2.66 -9.80
N THR A 139 4.50 2.60 -8.60
CA THR A 139 3.76 1.44 -8.09
C THR A 139 2.30 1.77 -7.82
N ILE A 140 1.47 0.76 -7.53
CA ILE A 140 0.09 0.99 -7.08
C ILE A 140 0.15 1.85 -5.82
N THR A 141 -0.42 3.05 -5.90
CA THR A 141 -0.40 4.01 -4.80
C THR A 141 -1.65 3.86 -3.96
N TYR A 142 -1.50 3.58 -2.67
CA TYR A 142 -2.63 3.53 -1.75
C TYR A 142 -3.27 4.93 -1.61
N GLY A 143 -4.59 4.99 -1.46
CA GLY A 143 -5.38 6.23 -1.49
C GLY A 143 -6.11 6.48 -2.81
N LEU A 144 -5.77 5.72 -3.87
CA LEU A 144 -6.59 5.63 -5.08
C LEU A 144 -7.73 4.65 -4.88
N ALA A 145 -8.90 4.97 -5.45
CA ALA A 145 -10.10 4.14 -5.33
C ALA A 145 -9.94 2.74 -5.95
N SER A 146 -9.12 2.60 -6.99
CA SER A 146 -8.87 1.33 -7.68
C SER A 146 -7.79 0.46 -7.03
N SER A 147 -6.96 1.01 -6.13
CA SER A 147 -5.81 0.29 -5.55
C SER A 147 -6.17 -1.01 -4.83
N PRO A 148 -7.25 -1.09 -4.02
CA PRO A 148 -7.66 -2.34 -3.39
C PRO A 148 -7.98 -3.45 -4.40
N TYR A 149 -8.73 -3.11 -5.46
CA TYR A 149 -9.04 -4.06 -6.52
C TYR A 149 -7.77 -4.54 -7.22
N LEU A 150 -6.90 -3.61 -7.63
CA LEU A 150 -5.68 -3.95 -8.37
C LEU A 150 -4.76 -4.87 -7.56
N ALA A 151 -4.52 -4.56 -6.29
CA ALA A 151 -3.67 -5.38 -5.45
C ALA A 151 -4.25 -6.79 -5.21
N LEU A 152 -5.54 -6.88 -4.86
CA LEU A 152 -6.19 -8.19 -4.66
C LEU A 152 -6.30 -9.00 -5.95
N ARG A 153 -6.48 -8.34 -7.11
CA ARG A 153 -6.52 -9.01 -8.40
C ARG A 153 -5.18 -9.63 -8.77
N VAL A 154 -4.06 -9.00 -8.38
CA VAL A 154 -2.72 -9.56 -8.53
C VAL A 154 -2.54 -10.80 -7.66
N ILE A 155 -2.95 -10.77 -6.39
CA ILE A 155 -2.91 -11.96 -5.52
C ILE A 155 -3.71 -13.11 -6.13
N LYS A 156 -4.93 -12.86 -6.63
CA LYS A 156 -5.71 -13.89 -7.32
C LYS A 156 -5.00 -14.44 -8.57
N GLN A 157 -4.32 -13.58 -9.34
CA GLN A 157 -3.55 -14.03 -10.49
C GLN A 157 -2.37 -14.92 -10.09
N LEU A 158 -1.67 -14.59 -8.99
CA LEU A 158 -0.56 -15.41 -8.48
C LEU A 158 -1.05 -16.79 -8.04
N VAL A 159 -2.23 -16.88 -7.42
CA VAL A 159 -2.86 -18.18 -7.09
C VAL A 159 -3.17 -18.97 -8.37
N ASP A 160 -3.70 -18.32 -9.41
CA ASP A 160 -4.00 -18.99 -10.68
C ASP A 160 -2.73 -19.46 -11.42
N ASP A 161 -1.67 -18.65 -11.40
CA ASP A 161 -0.45 -18.87 -12.18
C ASP A 161 0.53 -19.84 -11.48
N GLU A 162 0.72 -19.70 -10.18
CA GLU A 162 1.77 -20.38 -9.41
C GLU A 162 1.21 -21.27 -8.28
N GLY A 163 -0.10 -21.22 -8.03
CA GLY A 163 -0.70 -21.83 -6.84
C GLY A 163 -0.71 -23.36 -6.80
N SER A 164 -0.51 -24.03 -7.94
CA SER A 164 -0.45 -25.49 -7.99
C SER A 164 0.71 -26.08 -7.19
N GLU A 165 1.82 -25.35 -7.07
CA GLU A 165 2.99 -25.75 -6.28
C GLU A 165 2.83 -25.44 -4.78
N TYR A 166 1.86 -24.58 -4.43
CA TYR A 166 1.62 -24.08 -3.07
C TYR A 166 0.13 -24.17 -2.69
N PRO A 167 -0.43 -25.39 -2.56
CA PRO A 167 -1.86 -25.59 -2.39
C PRO A 167 -2.43 -25.05 -1.07
N LEU A 168 -1.65 -25.08 0.02
CA LEU A 168 -2.07 -24.54 1.32
C LEU A 168 -2.07 -23.01 1.28
N ALA A 169 -1.00 -22.40 0.78
CA ALA A 169 -0.94 -20.95 0.62
C ALA A 169 -2.00 -20.43 -0.35
N SER A 170 -2.24 -21.12 -1.47
CA SER A 170 -3.29 -20.77 -2.43
C SER A 170 -4.66 -20.72 -1.80
N LYS A 171 -4.98 -21.69 -0.94
CA LYS A 171 -6.23 -21.69 -0.19
C LYS A 171 -6.30 -20.52 0.78
N ALA A 172 -5.23 -20.27 1.55
CA ALA A 172 -5.19 -19.16 2.50
C ALA A 172 -5.32 -17.79 1.80
N LEU A 173 -4.64 -17.58 0.66
CA LEU A 173 -4.73 -16.35 -0.12
C LEU A 173 -6.08 -16.16 -0.82
N THR A 174 -6.83 -17.23 -1.01
CA THR A 174 -8.18 -17.16 -1.61
C THR A 174 -9.25 -16.84 -0.57
N ASP A 175 -9.16 -17.46 0.61
CA ASP A 175 -10.26 -17.48 1.58
C ASP A 175 -9.99 -16.66 2.85
N GLN A 176 -8.73 -16.32 3.15
CA GLN A 176 -8.31 -15.89 4.50
C GLN A 176 -7.48 -14.60 4.51
N ILE A 177 -7.43 -13.91 3.38
CA ILE A 177 -6.74 -12.62 3.24
C ILE A 177 -7.70 -11.45 3.51
N TYR A 178 -7.28 -10.55 4.39
CA TYR A 178 -7.92 -9.27 4.65
C TYR A 178 -6.98 -8.12 4.26
N VAL A 179 -7.12 -7.65 3.02
CA VAL A 179 -6.22 -6.65 2.42
C VAL A 179 -4.77 -7.16 2.43
N ASP A 180 -3.91 -6.65 3.31
CA ASP A 180 -2.51 -7.05 3.46
C ASP A 180 -2.29 -8.08 4.58
N ASP A 181 -3.27 -8.30 5.47
CA ASP A 181 -3.18 -9.26 6.55
C ASP A 181 -3.72 -10.65 6.12
N ILE A 182 -3.05 -11.73 6.51
CA ILE A 182 -3.50 -13.11 6.32
C ILE A 182 -3.70 -13.73 7.70
N LEU A 183 -4.92 -14.20 7.98
CA LEU A 183 -5.31 -14.81 9.25
C LEU A 183 -5.64 -16.28 9.01
N THR A 184 -4.71 -17.17 9.30
CA THR A 184 -4.84 -18.58 8.93
C THR A 184 -4.32 -19.53 10.02
N GLY A 185 -4.44 -20.83 9.79
CA GLY A 185 -4.06 -21.86 10.74
C GLY A 185 -4.26 -23.27 10.22
N SER A 186 -4.05 -24.22 11.12
CA SER A 186 -4.28 -25.65 10.90
C SER A 186 -4.76 -26.32 12.18
N HIS A 187 -5.28 -27.54 12.07
CA HIS A 187 -5.65 -28.37 13.23
C HIS A 187 -4.42 -29.05 13.88
N THR A 188 -3.24 -28.96 13.27
CA THR A 188 -1.99 -29.50 13.82
C THR A 188 -0.88 -28.46 13.73
N LEU A 189 0.11 -28.57 14.62
CA LEU A 189 1.28 -27.71 14.59
C LEU A 189 2.09 -27.93 13.30
N GLU A 190 2.25 -29.18 12.88
CA GLU A 190 2.98 -29.54 11.67
C GLU A 190 2.35 -28.91 10.42
N GLY A 191 1.02 -28.98 10.30
CA GLY A 191 0.32 -28.37 9.16
C GLY A 191 0.37 -26.85 9.18
N ALA A 192 0.35 -26.21 10.36
CA ALA A 192 0.52 -24.76 10.46
C ALA A 192 1.94 -24.33 10.04
N LEU A 193 2.96 -25.11 10.39
CA LEU A 193 4.34 -24.86 9.96
C LEU A 193 4.56 -25.10 8.46
N GLU A 194 3.87 -26.07 7.88
CA GLU A 194 3.90 -26.31 6.43
C GLU A 194 3.24 -25.16 5.67
N LEU A 195 2.03 -24.76 6.08
CA LEU A 195 1.34 -23.60 5.52
C LEU A 195 2.17 -22.32 5.64
N GLN A 196 2.83 -22.10 6.78
CA GLN A 196 3.73 -20.96 6.96
C GLN A 196 4.91 -20.97 5.97
N ARG A 197 5.39 -22.14 5.53
CA ARG A 197 6.50 -22.24 4.58
C ARG A 197 6.06 -21.99 3.14
N GLU A 198 4.81 -22.31 2.82
CA GLU A 198 4.24 -22.03 1.50
C GLU A 198 3.88 -20.54 1.31
N LEU A 199 3.57 -19.82 2.40
CA LEU A 199 3.28 -18.38 2.43
C LEU A 199 4.55 -17.51 2.46
#